data_AF-A0AAD9NMP1-F1
#
_entry.id   AF-A0AAD9NMP1-F1
#
_cell.length_a   1.000
_cell.length_b   1.000
_cell.length_c   1.000
_cell.angle_alpha   90.00
_cell.angle_beta   90.00
_cell.angle_gamma   90.00
#
_symmetry.space_group_name_H-M   'P 1'
#
loop_
_entity.id
_entity.type
_entity.pdbx_description
1 polymer ?
#
loop_
_entity_poly.entity_id
_entity_poly.type
_entity_poly.pdbx_seq_one_letter_code
_entity_poly.pdbx_strand_id
1 'polypeptide(L)'
;MKEYLAKIDWNNTLKNKRATECWNILKSEIDCVVDKFVPLKKQGKRSKKNHLSKEAIRKIKYKQIIWKRYRHNGSEEDYSIYKEALNQATAEIRNS
;
A
#
# COMPACT_ATOMS: atom_id res chain seq x y z
N MET A 1 24.72 6.08 5.77
CA MET A 1 24.85 4.73 6.39
C MET A 1 26.25 4.50 6.97
N LYS A 2 27.31 4.38 6.15
CA LYS A 2 28.69 4.11 6.63
C LYS A 2 29.21 5.13 7.66
N GLU A 3 29.03 6.42 7.41
CA GLU A 3 29.46 7.50 8.32
C GLU A 3 28.71 7.54 9.65
N TYR A 4 27.46 7.04 9.68
CA TYR A 4 26.66 7.00 10.91
C TYR A 4 27.16 5.87 11.82
N LEU A 5 27.36 4.67 11.25
CA LEU A 5 27.88 3.52 11.99
C LEU A 5 29.32 3.74 12.48
N ALA A 6 30.11 4.55 11.76
CA ALA A 6 31.47 4.92 12.15
C ALA A 6 31.54 5.93 13.31
N LYS A 7 30.44 6.65 13.60
CA LYS A 7 30.36 7.57 14.74
C LYS A 7 29.99 6.87 16.05
N ILE A 8 29.49 5.64 15.97
CA ILE A 8 29.10 4.86 17.15
C ILE A 8 30.37 4.29 17.78
N ASP A 9 30.56 4.56 19.07
CA ASP A 9 31.65 3.99 19.86
C ASP A 9 31.30 2.56 20.29
N TRP A 10 31.49 1.62 19.37
CA TRP A 10 31.18 0.20 19.60
C TRP A 10 31.92 -0.40 20.79
N ASN A 11 33.13 0.08 21.08
CA ASN A 11 33.91 -0.40 22.21
C ASN A 11 33.21 -0.06 23.52
N ASN A 12 32.78 1.17 23.74
CA ASN A 12 32.04 1.50 24.96
C ASN A 12 30.61 0.93 24.97
N THR A 13 29.97 0.84 23.81
CA THR A 13 28.57 0.39 23.72
C THR A 13 28.40 -1.11 23.99
N LEU A 14 29.41 -1.91 23.63
CA LEU A 14 29.38 -3.37 23.76
C LEU A 14 30.19 -3.88 24.96
N LYS A 15 31.01 -3.03 25.59
CA LYS A 15 31.80 -3.41 26.77
C LYS A 15 30.88 -3.82 27.92
N ASN A 16 31.26 -4.91 28.59
CA ASN A 16 30.54 -5.51 29.72
C ASN A 16 29.15 -6.06 29.41
N LYS A 17 28.81 -6.27 28.13
CA LYS A 17 27.54 -6.88 27.73
C LYS A 17 27.71 -8.33 27.33
N ARG A 18 26.67 -9.13 27.54
CA ARG A 18 26.63 -10.52 27.08
C ARG A 18 26.44 -10.57 25.57
N ALA A 19 26.89 -11.65 24.93
CA ALA A 19 26.81 -11.81 23.47
C ALA A 19 25.39 -11.58 22.92
N THR A 20 24.36 -12.03 23.64
CA THR A 20 22.95 -11.83 23.27
C THR A 20 22.54 -10.36 23.32
N GLU A 21 23.00 -9.61 24.33
CA GLU A 21 22.74 -8.18 24.48
C GLU A 21 23.47 -7.38 23.41
N CYS A 22 24.71 -7.75 23.10
CA CYS A 22 25.48 -7.18 22.00
C CYS A 22 24.76 -7.34 20.66
N TRP A 23 24.23 -8.54 20.39
CA TRP A 23 23.47 -8.80 19.17
C TRP A 23 22.20 -7.96 19.09
N ASN A 24 21.47 -7.82 20.20
CA ASN A 24 20.25 -7.01 20.24
C ASN A 24 20.54 -5.54 19.95
N ILE A 25 21.63 -4.99 20.48
CA ILE A 25 22.06 -3.61 20.25
C ILE A 25 22.49 -3.40 18.80
N LEU A 26 23.28 -4.33 18.26
CA LEU A 26 23.71 -4.28 16.87
C LEU A 26 22.50 -4.33 15.93
N LYS A 27 21.54 -5.22 16.21
CA LYS A 27 20.31 -5.34 15.45
C LYS A 27 19.50 -4.04 15.51
N SER A 28 19.29 -3.46 16.69
CA SER A 28 18.53 -2.21 16.82
C SER A 28 19.16 -1.03 16.09
N GLU A 29 20.50 -0.93 16.11
CA GLU A 29 21.21 0.12 15.39
C GLU A 29 21.11 -0.08 13.87
N ILE A 30 21.21 -1.32 13.38
CA ILE A 30 21.01 -1.63 11.96
C ILE A 30 19.58 -1.27 11.53
N ASP A 31 18.57 -1.66 12.31
CA ASP A 31 17.16 -1.35 12.01
C ASP A 31 16.93 0.18 11.94
N CYS A 32 17.47 0.94 12.91
CA CYS A 32 17.40 2.41 12.93
C CYS A 32 18.02 3.04 11.68
N VAL A 33 19.16 2.52 11.24
CA VAL A 33 19.88 3.03 10.07
C VAL A 33 19.16 2.65 8.78
N VAL A 34 18.56 1.46 8.71
CA VAL A 34 17.71 1.06 7.59
C VAL A 34 16.50 1.98 7.50
N ASP A 35 15.77 2.21 8.58
CA ASP A 35 14.61 3.11 8.59
C ASP A 35 14.96 4.55 8.20
N LYS A 36 16.14 5.03 8.63
CA LYS A 36 16.55 6.41 8.41
C LYS A 36 17.11 6.68 7.01
N PHE A 37 17.87 5.74 6.45
CA PHE A 37 18.61 5.95 5.21
C PHE A 37 18.07 5.17 4.01
N VAL A 38 17.31 4.11 4.25
CA VAL A 38 16.64 3.36 3.18
C VAL A 38 15.23 3.92 3.06
N PRO A 39 14.88 4.57 1.93
CA PRO A 39 13.50 4.92 1.68
C PRO A 39 12.71 3.63 1.47
N LEU A 40 12.18 3.06 2.55
CA LEU A 40 11.12 2.06 2.49
C LEU A 40 9.99 2.71 1.69
N LYS A 41 9.68 2.11 0.52
CA LYS A 41 8.75 2.64 -0.47
C LYS A 41 7.65 3.42 0.23
N LYS A 42 7.61 4.75 0.02
CA LYS A 42 6.47 5.54 0.48
C LYS A 42 5.25 4.85 -0.09
N GLN A 43 4.43 4.22 0.76
CA GLN A 43 3.10 3.84 0.35
C GLN A 43 2.47 5.14 -0.11
N GLY A 44 2.38 5.34 -1.43
CA GLY A 44 1.72 6.50 -1.98
C GLY A 44 0.32 6.44 -1.39
N LYS A 45 0.04 7.29 -0.41
CA LYS A 45 -1.31 7.42 0.12
C LYS A 45 -2.12 7.79 -1.10
N ARG A 46 -2.95 6.86 -1.60
CA ARG A 46 -3.90 7.20 -2.66
C ARG A 46 -4.63 8.42 -2.16
N SER A 47 -4.48 9.54 -2.87
CA SER A 47 -5.21 10.76 -2.55
C SER A 47 -6.68 10.36 -2.48
N LYS A 48 -7.27 10.41 -1.29
CA LYS A 48 -8.71 10.22 -1.15
C LYS A 48 -9.31 11.44 -1.81
N LYS A 49 -9.82 11.27 -3.02
CA LYS A 49 -10.54 12.35 -3.68
C LYS A 49 -11.80 12.61 -2.86
N ASN A 50 -11.95 13.86 -2.42
CA ASN A 50 -13.01 14.25 -1.49
C ASN A 50 -14.41 14.06 -2.10
N HIS A 51 -14.51 14.09 -3.43
CA HIS A 51 -15.78 13.89 -4.15
C HIS A 51 -15.56 13.10 -5.44
N LEU A 52 -16.44 12.14 -5.69
CA LEU A 52 -16.54 11.47 -6.99
C LEU A 52 -17.28 12.38 -7.97
N SER A 53 -16.90 12.33 -9.24
CA SER A 53 -17.68 13.01 -10.29
C SER A 53 -19.07 12.40 -10.42
N LYS A 54 -20.01 13.18 -10.97
CA LYS A 54 -21.37 12.70 -11.28
C LYS A 54 -21.31 11.50 -12.25
N GLU A 55 -20.35 11.47 -13.16
CA GLU A 55 -20.13 10.36 -14.10
C GLU A 55 -19.62 9.10 -13.40
N ALA A 56 -18.66 9.22 -12.49
CA ALA A 56 -18.20 8.09 -11.67
C ALA A 56 -19.37 7.49 -10.87
N ILE A 57 -20.23 8.32 -10.28
CA ILE A 57 -21.42 7.86 -9.56
C ILE A 57 -22.39 7.11 -10.50
N ARG A 58 -22.63 7.64 -11.71
CA ARG A 58 -23.49 6.98 -12.72
C ARG A 58 -22.94 5.61 -13.11
N LYS A 59 -21.63 5.50 -13.39
CA LYS A 59 -20.98 4.23 -13.75
C LYS A 59 -20.98 3.23 -12.59
N ILE A 60 -20.79 3.68 -11.35
CA ILE A 60 -20.92 2.82 -10.15
C ILE A 60 -22.33 2.25 -10.03
N LYS A 61 -23.38 3.08 -10.20
CA LYS A 61 -24.77 2.62 -10.15
C LYS A 61 -25.07 1.63 -11.27
N TYR A 62 -24.61 1.91 -12.48
CA TYR A 62 -24.77 1.01 -13.62
C TYR A 62 -24.13 -0.36 -13.36
N LYS A 63 -22.88 -0.38 -12.87
CA LYS A 63 -22.19 -1.61 -12.45
C LYS A 63 -23.02 -2.43 -11.45
N GLN A 64 -23.65 -1.78 -10.46
CA GLN A 64 -24.48 -2.46 -9.47
C GLN A 64 -25.75 -3.08 -10.08
N ILE A 65 -26.37 -2.42 -11.05
CA ILE A 65 -27.55 -2.94 -11.76
C ILE A 65 -27.17 -4.20 -12.54
N ILE A 66 -26.08 -4.16 -13.31
CA ILE A 66 -25.64 -5.32 -14.10
C ILE A 66 -25.20 -6.47 -13.19
N TRP A 67 -24.55 -6.19 -12.06
CA TRP A 67 -24.23 -7.22 -11.08
C TRP A 67 -25.49 -7.94 -10.55
N LYS A 68 -26.55 -7.20 -10.23
CA LYS A 68 -27.83 -7.79 -9.80
C LYS A 68 -28.45 -8.64 -10.92
N ARG A 69 -28.40 -8.16 -12.16
CA ARG A 69 -28.88 -8.89 -13.33
C ARG A 69 -28.13 -10.20 -13.54
N TYR A 70 -26.79 -10.16 -13.52
CA TYR A 70 -25.95 -11.35 -13.59
C TYR A 70 -26.24 -12.33 -12.44
N ARG A 71 -26.41 -11.83 -11.22
CA ARG A 71 -26.76 -12.67 -10.06
C ARG A 71 -28.13 -13.35 -10.19
N HIS A 72 -29.04 -12.81 -11.00
CA HIS A 72 -30.36 -13.39 -11.22
C HIS A 72 -30.37 -14.37 -12.39
N ASN A 73 -29.76 -13.99 -13.52
CA ASN A 73 -29.81 -14.78 -14.75
C ASN A 73 -28.67 -15.80 -14.87
N GLY A 74 -27.51 -15.53 -14.26
CA GLY A 74 -26.32 -16.37 -14.34
C GLY A 74 -25.67 -16.44 -15.73
N SER A 75 -26.09 -15.60 -16.69
CA SER A 75 -25.60 -15.64 -18.07
C SER A 75 -24.16 -15.11 -18.20
N GLU A 76 -23.37 -15.75 -19.06
CA GLU A 76 -22.01 -15.32 -19.41
C GLU A 76 -22.00 -13.93 -20.09
N GLU A 77 -23.04 -13.62 -20.85
CA GLU A 77 -23.21 -12.30 -21.47
C GLU A 77 -23.39 -11.21 -20.40
N ASP A 78 -24.22 -11.48 -19.39
CA ASP A 78 -24.43 -10.57 -18.27
C ASP A 78 -23.13 -10.38 -17.45
N TYR A 79 -22.28 -11.41 -17.36
CA TYR A 79 -20.97 -11.33 -16.73
C TYR A 79 -19.98 -10.48 -17.53
N SER A 80 -19.97 -10.63 -18.86
CA SER A 80 -19.14 -9.82 -19.75
C SER A 80 -19.50 -8.33 -19.65
N ILE A 81 -20.79 -8.00 -19.71
CA ILE A 81 -21.29 -6.62 -19.56
C ILE A 81 -20.95 -6.08 -18.16
N TYR A 82 -21.00 -6.91 -17.12
CA TYR A 82 -20.58 -6.51 -15.78
C TYR A 82 -19.09 -6.15 -15.73
N LYS A 83 -18.22 -6.95 -16.37
CA LYS A 83 -16.78 -6.67 -16.43
C LYS A 83 -16.49 -5.35 -17.14
N GLU A 84 -17.16 -5.07 -18.24
CA GLU A 84 -17.02 -3.79 -18.93
C GLU A 84 -17.47 -2.62 -18.05
N ALA A 85 -18.64 -2.74 -17.40
CA ALA A 85 -19.15 -1.73 -16.48
C ALA A 85 -18.21 -1.50 -15.27
N LEU A 86 -17.58 -2.56 -14.77
CA LEU A 86 -16.57 -2.47 -13.71
C LEU A 86 -15.35 -1.69 -14.17
N ASN A 87 -14.79 -2.02 -15.33
CA ASN A 87 -13.62 -1.34 -15.89
C ASN A 87 -13.89 0.15 -16.12
N GLN A 88 -15.06 0.48 -16.68
CA GLN A 88 -15.50 1.86 -16.88
C GLN A 88 -15.62 2.61 -15.55
N ALA A 89 -16.25 2.01 -14.53
CA ALA A 89 -16.37 2.64 -13.22
C ALA A 89 -15.00 2.87 -12.56
N THR A 90 -14.07 1.92 -12.66
CA THR A 90 -12.71 2.06 -12.12
C THR A 90 -11.90 3.12 -12.84
N ALA A 91 -12.02 3.21 -14.18
CA ALA A 91 -11.38 4.27 -14.96
C ALA A 91 -11.89 5.65 -14.54
N GLU A 92 -13.21 5.81 -14.39
CA GLU A 92 -13.80 7.07 -13.96
C GLU A 92 -13.43 7.43 -12.52
N ILE A 93 -13.38 6.48 -11.59
CA ILE A 93 -12.92 6.75 -10.20
C ILE A 93 -11.45 7.19 -10.18
N ARG A 94 -10.64 6.67 -11.11
CA ARG A 94 -9.23 7.07 -11.23
C ARG A 94 -9.10 8.50 -11.80
N ASN A 95 -9.94 8.84 -12.78
CA ASN A 95 -9.88 10.12 -13.50
C ASN A 95 -10.64 11.26 -12.79
N SER A 96 -11.75 10.96 -12.11
CA SER A 96 -12.55 11.88 -11.28
C SER A 96 -11.80 12.20 -10.02
#